data_AF-A0A644XUA3-F1
#
_entry.id   AF-A0A644XUA3-F1
#
_cell.length_a   1.000
_cell.length_b   1.000
_cell.length_c   1.000
_cell.angle_alpha   90.00
_cell.angle_beta   90.00
_cell.angle_gamma   90.00
#
_symmetry.space_group_name_H-M   'P 1'
#
loop_
_entity.id
_entity.type
_entity.pdbx_description
1 polymer ?
#
loop_
_entity_poly.entity_id
_entity_poly.type
_entity_poly.pdbx_seq_one_letter_code
_entity_poly.pdbx_strand_id
1 'polypeptide(L)'
;MGTSETKSEKVYRIFEEISQDYDEANERISAGQHQKWKKELVSQVIRHTGGEGSVLDLCCGTGDIALALAHECPRLSLTGVDFSPSMLSVAKKKSGGERNVTWVQADAMKLPFKDNVFDSAVISFGLRNTPDYAQVMSEMARVTKPGGLVCCMDASMPDSPAILPFSSSISAG
;
A
#
# COMPACT_ATOMS: atom_id res chain seq x y z
N MET A 1 -2.18 31.59 17.28
CA MET A 1 -1.36 31.10 16.16
C MET A 1 -1.56 29.60 16.11
N GLY A 2 -2.55 29.12 15.32
CA GLY A 2 -2.84 27.69 15.21
C GLY A 2 -1.89 27.08 14.19
N THR A 3 -1.07 26.11 14.60
CA THR A 3 -0.22 25.35 13.68
C THR A 3 -1.10 24.58 12.71
N SER A 4 -1.00 24.88 11.42
CA SER A 4 -1.70 24.13 10.37
C SER A 4 -1.11 22.74 10.29
N GLU A 5 -1.88 21.74 10.69
CA GLU A 5 -1.52 20.32 10.62
C GLU A 5 -1.31 19.89 9.14
N THR A 6 -0.21 19.20 8.88
CA THR A 6 0.14 18.68 7.55
C THR A 6 -0.78 17.52 7.15
N LYS A 7 -0.87 17.24 5.84
CA LYS A 7 -1.65 16.10 5.32
C LYS A 7 -1.20 14.78 5.94
N SER A 8 0.11 14.58 6.09
CA SER A 8 0.69 13.37 6.69
C SER A 8 0.30 13.20 8.17
N GLU A 9 0.34 14.27 8.95
CA GLU A 9 -0.05 14.24 10.38
C GLU A 9 -1.53 13.90 10.56
N LYS A 10 -2.41 14.46 9.71
CA LYS A 10 -3.85 14.13 9.70
C LYS A 10 -4.11 12.65 9.43
N VAL A 11 -3.51 12.13 8.36
CA VAL A 11 -3.65 10.74 7.95
C VAL A 11 -3.13 9.80 9.03
N TYR A 12 -1.96 10.13 9.62
CA TYR A 12 -1.39 9.38 10.72
C TYR A 12 -2.33 9.27 11.91
N ARG A 13 -2.89 10.40 12.38
CA ARG A 13 -3.83 10.40 13.51
C ARG A 13 -5.05 9.51 13.24
N ILE A 14 -5.65 9.65 12.06
CA ILE A 14 -6.83 8.84 11.69
C ILE A 14 -6.47 7.36 11.75
N PHE A 15 -5.35 6.94 11.15
CA PHE A 15 -4.95 5.53 11.15
C PHE A 15 -4.60 4.99 12.54
N GLU A 16 -3.99 5.79 13.41
CA GLU A 16 -3.75 5.39 14.80
C GLU A 16 -5.06 5.22 15.58
N GLU A 17 -6.09 6.00 15.27
CA GLU A 17 -7.41 5.94 15.94
C GLU A 17 -8.30 4.80 15.43
N ILE A 18 -8.32 4.53 14.12
CA ILE A 18 -9.30 3.62 13.49
C ILE A 18 -8.72 2.30 13.00
N SER A 19 -7.44 1.98 13.28
CA SER A 19 -6.76 0.81 12.68
C SER A 19 -7.51 -0.52 12.82
N GLN A 20 -8.34 -0.69 13.86
CA GLN A 20 -9.14 -1.90 14.07
C GLN A 20 -10.39 -1.96 13.18
N ASP A 21 -11.03 -0.82 12.92
CA ASP A 21 -12.28 -0.72 12.15
C ASP A 21 -12.02 -0.35 10.67
N TYR A 22 -10.78 -0.01 10.33
CA TYR A 22 -10.36 0.47 9.02
C TYR A 22 -10.65 -0.52 7.89
N ASP A 23 -10.38 -1.80 8.12
CA ASP A 23 -10.59 -2.85 7.11
C ASP A 23 -12.08 -3.04 6.84
N GLU A 24 -12.91 -3.08 7.88
CA GLU A 24 -14.36 -3.19 7.75
C GLU A 24 -14.96 -1.96 7.04
N ALA A 25 -14.43 -0.76 7.32
CA ALA A 25 -14.83 0.46 6.65
C ALA A 25 -14.48 0.43 5.14
N ASN A 26 -13.26 -0.01 4.78
CA ASN A 26 -12.83 -0.13 3.38
C ASN A 26 -13.59 -1.22 2.61
N GLU A 27 -13.88 -2.36 3.26
CA GLU A 27 -14.70 -3.42 2.68
C GLU A 27 -16.11 -2.92 2.33
N ARG A 28 -16.70 -2.11 3.22
CA ARG A 28 -18.05 -1.56 3.03
C ARG A 28 -18.11 -0.46 1.95
N ILE A 29 -17.08 0.39 1.85
CA ILE A 29 -17.05 1.53 0.90
C ILE A 29 -16.81 1.06 -0.55
N SER A 30 -16.03 -0.01 -0.76
CA SER A 30 -15.65 -0.46 -2.11
C SER A 30 -16.65 -1.39 -2.80
N ALA A 31 -17.75 -1.77 -2.12
CA ALA A 31 -18.68 -2.81 -2.55
C ALA A 31 -18.01 -4.13 -2.98
N GLY A 32 -16.84 -4.46 -2.39
CA GLY A 32 -16.07 -5.67 -2.70
C GLY A 32 -15.28 -5.63 -4.03
N GLN A 33 -15.36 -4.55 -4.80
CA GLN A 33 -14.61 -4.41 -6.06
C GLN A 33 -13.09 -4.33 -5.82
N HIS A 34 -12.67 -3.81 -4.66
CA HIS A 34 -11.25 -3.78 -4.30
C HIS A 34 -10.63 -5.17 -4.23
N GLN A 35 -11.39 -6.22 -3.89
CA GLN A 35 -10.84 -7.57 -3.78
C GLN A 35 -10.44 -8.13 -5.15
N LYS A 36 -11.19 -7.80 -6.20
CA LYS A 36 -10.83 -8.19 -7.57
C LYS A 36 -9.55 -7.49 -8.03
N TRP A 37 -9.42 -6.20 -7.73
CA TRP A 37 -8.22 -5.45 -8.13
C TRP A 37 -6.99 -5.87 -7.32
N LYS A 38 -7.12 -6.12 -6.01
CA LYS A 38 -6.05 -6.69 -5.18
C LYS A 38 -5.57 -8.04 -5.73
N LYS A 39 -6.50 -8.92 -6.14
CA LYS A 39 -6.14 -10.21 -6.77
C LYS A 39 -5.41 -10.04 -8.10
N GLU A 40 -5.81 -9.08 -8.93
CA GLU A 40 -5.10 -8.79 -10.18
C GLU A 40 -3.69 -8.24 -9.92
N LEU A 41 -3.53 -7.35 -8.93
CA LEU A 41 -2.22 -6.85 -8.51
C LEU A 41 -1.31 -8.00 -8.06
N VAL A 42 -1.80 -8.88 -7.19
CA VAL A 42 -1.08 -10.10 -6.74
C VAL A 42 -0.68 -10.96 -7.94
N SER A 43 -1.62 -11.23 -8.86
CA SER A 43 -1.36 -12.00 -10.07
C SER A 43 -0.29 -11.38 -10.97
N GLN A 44 -0.24 -10.05 -11.11
CA GLN A 44 0.79 -9.37 -11.89
C GLN A 44 2.17 -9.51 -11.26
N VAL A 45 2.27 -9.36 -9.94
CA VAL A 45 3.53 -9.57 -9.21
C VAL A 45 4.02 -11.00 -9.37
N ILE A 46 3.14 -12.00 -9.20
CA ILE A 46 3.51 -13.41 -9.34
C ILE A 46 3.97 -13.71 -10.77
N ARG A 47 3.27 -13.20 -11.79
CA ARG A 47 3.65 -13.37 -13.20
C ARG A 47 5.02 -12.76 -13.51
N HIS A 48 5.32 -11.59 -12.96
CA HIS A 48 6.59 -10.91 -13.19
C HIS A 48 7.75 -11.61 -12.48
N THR A 49 7.55 -12.02 -11.23
CA THR A 49 8.60 -12.60 -10.39
C THR A 49 8.78 -14.10 -10.57
N GLY A 50 7.80 -14.80 -11.17
CA GLY A 50 7.77 -16.27 -11.19
C GLY A 50 7.48 -16.89 -9.81
N GLY A 51 7.01 -16.09 -8.86
CA GLY A 51 6.70 -16.51 -7.49
C GLY A 51 7.93 -16.63 -6.57
N GLU A 52 9.04 -15.98 -6.90
CA GLU A 52 10.26 -15.95 -6.07
C GLU A 52 11.01 -14.61 -6.20
N GLY A 53 11.95 -14.36 -5.29
CA GLY A 53 12.67 -13.07 -5.21
C GLY A 53 12.10 -12.16 -4.13
N SER A 54 12.26 -10.85 -4.30
CA SER A 54 11.99 -9.85 -3.25
C SER A 54 10.95 -8.81 -3.69
N VAL A 55 9.95 -8.57 -2.83
CA VAL A 55 8.86 -7.63 -3.13
C VAL A 55 8.65 -6.66 -1.98
N LEU A 56 8.57 -5.38 -2.31
CA LEU A 56 8.17 -4.29 -1.40
C LEU A 56 6.67 -4.03 -1.55
N ASP A 57 5.93 -4.09 -0.45
CA ASP A 57 4.55 -3.59 -0.33
C ASP A 57 4.58 -2.26 0.43
N LEU A 58 4.50 -1.14 -0.30
CA LEU A 58 4.59 0.21 0.25
C LEU A 58 3.21 0.74 0.65
N CYS A 59 3.15 1.41 1.80
CA CYS A 59 1.89 1.78 2.46
C CYS A 59 1.01 0.54 2.67
N CYS A 60 1.60 -0.52 3.22
CA CYS A 60 0.99 -1.84 3.29
C CYS A 60 -0.23 -1.92 4.22
N GLY A 61 -0.44 -0.91 5.09
CA GLY A 61 -1.50 -0.93 6.09
C GLY A 61 -1.43 -2.20 6.93
N THR A 62 -2.55 -2.91 7.01
CA THR A 62 -2.65 -4.18 7.74
C THR A 62 -2.09 -5.40 6.98
N GLY A 63 -1.45 -5.19 5.83
CA GLY A 63 -0.66 -6.20 5.13
C GLY A 63 -1.40 -7.05 4.09
N ASP A 64 -2.55 -6.61 3.57
CA ASP A 64 -3.40 -7.44 2.69
C ASP A 64 -2.65 -8.00 1.46
N ILE A 65 -1.86 -7.16 0.77
CA ILE A 65 -1.13 -7.57 -0.43
C ILE A 65 0.07 -8.44 -0.05
N ALA A 66 0.90 -7.98 0.89
CA ALA A 66 2.04 -8.76 1.37
C ALA A 66 1.65 -10.15 1.89
N LEU A 67 0.55 -10.27 2.64
CA LEU A 67 0.07 -11.54 3.18
C LEU A 67 -0.52 -12.45 2.10
N ALA A 68 -1.25 -11.91 1.13
CA ALA A 68 -1.73 -12.68 -0.02
C ALA A 68 -0.56 -13.27 -0.83
N LEU A 69 0.46 -12.44 -1.13
CA LEU A 69 1.68 -12.89 -1.80
C LEU A 69 2.45 -13.93 -0.99
N ALA A 70 2.56 -13.73 0.33
CA ALA A 70 3.25 -14.66 1.22
C ALA A 70 2.62 -16.05 1.20
N HIS A 71 1.28 -16.11 1.28
CA HIS A 71 0.51 -17.34 1.25
C HIS A 71 0.57 -18.04 -0.12
N GLU A 72 0.43 -17.29 -1.22
CA GLU A 72 0.44 -17.87 -2.57
C GLU A 72 1.85 -18.27 -3.04
N CYS A 73 2.89 -17.56 -2.60
CA CYS A 73 4.27 -17.74 -3.06
C CYS A 73 5.26 -17.74 -1.88
N PRO A 74 5.43 -18.89 -1.18
CA PRO A 74 6.32 -18.99 -0.02
C PRO A 74 7.81 -18.73 -0.32
N ARG A 75 8.23 -18.73 -1.59
CA ARG A 75 9.61 -18.41 -2.00
C ARG A 75 9.85 -16.91 -2.20
N LEU A 76 8.82 -16.08 -2.18
CA LEU A 76 8.99 -14.63 -2.13
C LEU A 76 9.49 -14.21 -0.76
N SER A 77 10.34 -13.20 -0.72
CA SER A 77 10.68 -12.42 0.48
C SER A 77 9.97 -11.07 0.40
N LEU A 78 9.03 -10.84 1.31
CA LEU A 78 8.15 -9.69 1.32
C LEU A 78 8.63 -8.69 2.36
N THR A 79 8.63 -7.41 2.01
CA THR A 79 8.83 -6.31 2.95
C THR A 79 7.61 -5.39 2.90
N GLY A 80 6.82 -5.37 3.97
CA GLY A 80 5.72 -4.43 4.14
C GLY A 80 6.19 -3.16 4.84
N VAL A 81 5.96 -2.00 4.23
CA VAL A 81 6.30 -0.69 4.78
C VAL A 81 5.05 0.11 5.05
N ASP A 82 4.92 0.65 6.26
CA ASP A 82 3.91 1.63 6.58
C ASP A 82 4.45 2.70 7.52
N PHE A 83 3.85 3.89 7.49
CA PHE A 83 4.22 4.99 8.39
C PHE A 83 3.62 4.78 9.79
N SER A 84 2.46 4.11 9.88
CA SER A 84 1.72 3.87 11.12
C SER A 84 2.18 2.62 11.87
N PRO A 85 2.67 2.76 13.12
CA PRO A 85 2.91 1.63 14.00
C PRO A 85 1.66 0.77 14.28
N SER A 86 0.48 1.38 14.41
CA SER A 86 -0.76 0.65 14.69
C SER A 86 -1.11 -0.31 13.54
N MET A 87 -1.01 0.16 12.30
CA MET A 87 -1.22 -0.66 11.10
C MET A 87 -0.27 -1.85 11.03
N LEU A 88 1.03 -1.59 11.26
CA LEU A 88 2.04 -2.67 11.30
C LEU A 88 1.81 -3.64 12.45
N SER A 89 1.28 -3.19 13.59
CA SER A 89 0.90 -4.06 14.70
C SER A 89 -0.20 -5.03 14.30
N VAL A 90 -1.24 -4.54 13.60
CA VAL A 90 -2.31 -5.38 13.04
C VAL A 90 -1.74 -6.34 11.99
N ALA A 91 -0.89 -5.86 11.08
CA ALA A 91 -0.25 -6.70 10.05
C ALA A 91 0.57 -7.85 10.67
N LYS A 92 1.37 -7.56 11.70
CA LYS A 92 2.13 -8.56 12.47
C LYS A 92 1.24 -9.59 13.16
N LYS A 93 0.09 -9.16 13.69
CA LYS A 93 -0.88 -10.08 14.31
C LYS A 93 -1.55 -10.97 13.25
N LYS A 94 -1.96 -10.39 12.13
CA LYS A 94 -2.58 -11.10 10.99
C LYS A 94 -1.61 -12.07 10.31
N SER A 95 -0.31 -11.76 10.30
CA SER A 95 0.69 -12.61 9.65
C SER A 95 0.82 -13.99 10.31
N GLY A 96 0.34 -14.18 11.55
CA GLY A 96 0.15 -15.51 12.13
C GLY A 96 1.39 -16.41 12.21
N GLY A 97 2.59 -15.86 12.01
CA GLY A 97 3.86 -16.60 11.94
C GLY A 97 4.44 -16.82 10.53
N GLU A 98 3.88 -16.22 9.47
CA GLU A 98 4.49 -16.18 8.14
C GLU A 98 5.92 -15.65 8.22
N ARG A 99 6.88 -16.50 7.84
CA ARG A 99 8.32 -16.23 8.03
C ARG A 99 8.94 -15.44 6.90
N ASN A 100 8.23 -15.31 5.79
CA ASN A 100 8.72 -14.67 4.59
C ASN A 100 8.27 -13.21 4.47
N VAL A 101 7.66 -12.63 5.51
CA VAL A 101 7.28 -11.21 5.55
C VAL A 101 8.03 -10.45 6.65
N THR A 102 8.65 -9.33 6.29
CA THR A 102 9.26 -8.38 7.22
C THR A 102 8.47 -7.07 7.23
N TRP A 103 8.17 -6.54 8.42
CA TRP A 103 7.39 -5.31 8.59
C TRP A 103 8.29 -4.17 9.05
N VAL A 104 8.31 -3.06 8.31
CA VAL A 104 9.20 -1.93 8.52
C VAL A 104 8.39 -0.65 8.67
N GLN A 105 8.63 0.10 9.74
CA GLN A 105 8.08 1.45 9.86
C GLN A 105 8.96 2.45 9.12
N ALA A 106 8.42 3.15 8.13
CA ALA A 106 9.15 4.18 7.40
C ALA A 106 8.23 5.19 6.67
N ASP A 107 8.80 6.34 6.30
CA ASP A 107 8.17 7.31 5.42
C ASP A 107 8.31 6.87 3.95
N ALA A 108 7.19 6.82 3.23
CA ALA A 108 7.14 6.47 1.82
C ALA A 108 7.94 7.43 0.91
N MET A 109 8.15 8.67 1.34
CA MET A 109 8.95 9.65 0.61
C MET A 109 10.47 9.47 0.79
N LYS A 110 10.90 8.65 1.75
CA LYS A 110 12.31 8.40 2.05
C LYS A 110 12.50 7.02 2.67
N LEU A 111 12.59 6.02 1.80
CA LEU A 111 12.70 4.62 2.19
C LEU A 111 14.10 4.29 2.74
N PRO A 112 14.20 3.52 3.84
CA PRO A 112 15.46 3.15 4.47
C PRO A 112 16.17 1.99 3.76
N PHE A 113 16.05 1.91 2.43
CA PHE A 113 16.65 0.87 1.61
C PHE A 113 17.63 1.47 0.61
N LYS A 114 18.63 0.67 0.25
CA LYS A 114 19.54 0.99 -0.85
C LYS A 114 18.82 0.92 -2.18
N ASP A 115 19.47 1.45 -3.21
CA ASP A 115 18.98 1.37 -4.58
C ASP A 115 18.98 -0.09 -5.06
N ASN A 116 18.05 -0.44 -5.95
CA ASN A 116 18.01 -1.73 -6.63
C ASN A 116 18.00 -2.96 -5.70
N VAL A 117 17.21 -2.91 -4.63
CA VAL A 117 17.08 -3.99 -3.64
C VAL A 117 15.99 -4.98 -4.03
N PHE A 118 14.82 -4.48 -4.46
CA PHE A 118 13.63 -5.30 -4.68
C PHE A 118 13.44 -5.69 -6.16
N ASP A 119 12.97 -6.90 -6.41
CA ASP A 119 12.56 -7.33 -7.76
C ASP A 119 11.22 -6.70 -8.16
N SER A 120 10.38 -6.35 -7.19
CA SER A 120 9.16 -5.57 -7.43
C SER A 120 8.80 -4.66 -6.26
N ALA A 121 8.18 -3.52 -6.55
CA ALA A 121 7.55 -2.64 -5.56
C ALA A 121 6.09 -2.37 -5.94
N VAL A 122 5.20 -2.51 -4.97
CA VAL A 122 3.77 -2.26 -5.14
C VAL A 122 3.26 -1.26 -4.12
N ILE A 123 2.24 -0.50 -4.50
CA ILE A 123 1.45 0.35 -3.60
C ILE A 123 -0.03 0.18 -3.94
N SER A 124 -0.86 -0.09 -2.92
CA SER A 124 -2.29 -0.32 -3.08
C SER A 124 -3.09 0.63 -2.20
N PHE A 125 -3.78 1.59 -2.81
CA PHE A 125 -4.63 2.60 -2.15
C PHE A 125 -3.89 3.50 -1.14
N GLY A 126 -2.56 3.56 -1.21
CA GLY A 126 -1.72 4.37 -0.33
C GLY A 126 -1.27 5.70 -0.93
N LEU A 127 -1.05 5.76 -2.26
CA LEU A 127 -0.39 6.89 -2.91
C LEU A 127 -1.16 8.19 -2.70
N ARG A 128 -2.50 8.16 -2.83
CA ARG A 128 -3.38 9.33 -2.63
C ARG A 128 -3.26 9.99 -1.26
N ASN A 129 -2.79 9.26 -0.25
CA ASN A 129 -2.63 9.76 1.12
C ASN A 129 -1.28 10.42 1.36
N THR A 130 -0.34 10.27 0.43
CA THR A 130 0.99 10.87 0.52
C THR A 130 0.96 12.36 0.11
N PRO A 131 1.93 13.17 0.57
CA PRO A 131 1.96 14.60 0.24
C PRO A 131 2.59 14.89 -1.13
N ASP A 132 3.46 14.01 -1.64
CA ASP A 132 4.10 14.14 -2.96
C ASP A 132 4.15 12.79 -3.68
N TYR A 133 3.32 12.64 -4.70
CA TYR A 133 3.19 11.39 -5.45
C TYR A 133 4.44 11.10 -6.30
N ALA A 134 5.07 12.14 -6.84
CA ALA A 134 6.25 11.99 -7.69
C ALA A 134 7.45 11.52 -6.86
N GLN A 135 7.63 12.08 -5.66
CA GLN A 135 8.67 11.65 -4.74
C GLN A 135 8.49 10.19 -4.32
N VAL A 136 7.27 9.78 -3.99
CA VAL A 136 6.98 8.38 -3.60
C VAL A 136 7.24 7.43 -4.76
N MET A 137 6.76 7.75 -5.97
CA MET A 137 7.03 6.92 -7.16
C MET A 137 8.52 6.88 -7.49
N SER A 138 9.25 7.97 -7.27
CA SER A 138 10.71 8.01 -7.41
C SER A 138 11.42 7.10 -6.41
N GLU A 139 10.99 7.09 -5.15
CA GLU A 139 11.54 6.18 -4.13
C GLU A 139 11.24 4.72 -4.46
N MET A 140 10.01 4.40 -4.88
CA MET A 140 9.65 3.06 -5.35
C MET A 140 10.53 2.61 -6.51
N ALA A 141 10.76 3.48 -7.49
CA ALA A 141 11.63 3.20 -8.63
C ALA A 141 13.09 3.02 -8.20
N ARG A 142 13.60 3.88 -7.30
CA ARG A 142 14.99 3.82 -6.81
C ARG A 142 15.30 2.49 -6.12
N VAL A 143 14.42 2.00 -5.26
CA VAL A 143 14.63 0.77 -4.50
C VAL A 143 14.35 -0.49 -5.31
N THR A 144 13.69 -0.38 -6.46
CA THR A 144 13.42 -1.50 -7.39
C THR A 144 14.60 -1.69 -8.34
N LYS A 145 14.98 -2.95 -8.60
CA LYS A 145 16.08 -3.29 -9.52
C LYS A 145 15.77 -2.83 -10.95
N PRO A 146 16.79 -2.57 -11.79
CA PRO A 146 16.56 -2.29 -13.21
C PRO A 146 15.85 -3.48 -13.87
N GLY A 147 14.75 -3.22 -14.57
CA GLY A 147 13.89 -4.25 -15.16
C GLY A 147 12.86 -4.87 -14.21
N GLY A 148 12.87 -4.48 -12.92
CA GLY A 148 11.86 -4.88 -11.94
C GLY A 148 10.52 -4.15 -12.13
N LEU A 149 9.47 -4.69 -11.51
CA LEU A 149 8.11 -4.15 -11.60
C LEU A 149 7.87 -3.07 -10.54
N VAL A 150 7.41 -1.90 -10.95
CA VAL A 150 6.78 -0.90 -10.06
C VAL A 150 5.30 -0.82 -10.42
N CYS A 151 4.42 -1.13 -9.47
CA CYS A 151 2.97 -1.11 -9.69
C CYS A 151 2.25 -0.21 -8.67
N CYS A 152 1.38 0.66 -9.16
CA CYS A 152 0.51 1.48 -8.33
C CYS A 152 -0.94 1.19 -8.68
N MET A 153 -1.70 0.74 -7.68
CA MET A 153 -3.15 0.57 -7.76
C MET A 153 -3.80 1.56 -6.80
N ASP A 154 -4.42 2.62 -7.32
CA ASP A 154 -5.12 3.61 -6.51
C ASP A 154 -6.43 4.03 -7.18
N ALA A 155 -7.29 4.70 -6.42
CA ALA A 155 -8.52 5.30 -6.93
C ALA A 155 -8.20 6.63 -7.62
N SER A 156 -8.67 6.78 -8.86
CA SER A 156 -8.68 8.07 -9.57
C SER A 156 -10.08 8.64 -9.67
N MET A 157 -10.18 9.96 -9.88
CA MET A 157 -11.44 10.58 -10.29
C MET A 157 -11.80 10.06 -11.69
N PRO A 158 -13.05 9.64 -11.92
CA PRO A 158 -13.48 9.19 -13.23
C PRO A 158 -13.55 10.36 -14.22
N ASP A 159 -13.01 10.18 -15.43
CA ASP A 159 -13.02 11.20 -16.49
C ASP A 159 -14.41 11.40 -17.12
N SER A 160 -15.32 10.44 -16.92
CA SER A 160 -16.65 10.46 -17.55
C SER A 160 -17.57 11.51 -16.90
N PRO A 161 -18.06 12.50 -17.67
CA PRO A 161 -18.98 13.53 -17.16
C PRO A 161 -20.27 12.97 -16.56
N ALA A 162 -20.66 11.75 -16.94
CA ALA A 162 -21.85 11.07 -16.44
C ALA A 162 -21.67 10.53 -15.00
N ILE A 163 -20.43 10.35 -14.54
CA ILE A 163 -20.09 9.75 -13.24
C ILE A 163 -19.57 10.80 -12.25
N LEU A 164 -19.07 11.94 -12.75
CA LEU A 164 -18.63 13.09 -11.95
C LEU A 164 -19.62 13.53 -10.85
N PRO A 165 -20.93 13.73 -11.10
CA PRO A 165 -21.86 14.20 -10.06
C PRO A 165 -22.06 13.21 -8.90
N PHE A 166 -21.70 11.94 -9.07
CA PHE A 166 -21.77 10.93 -8.01
C PHE A 166 -20.50 10.92 -7.13
N SER A 167 -19.36 11.33 -7.70
CA SER A 167 -18.04 11.34 -7.03
C SER A 167 -17.75 12.60 -6.19
N SER A 168 -18.37 13.74 -6.53
CA SER A 168 -18.23 15.01 -5.79
C SER A 168 -18.85 14.97 -4.38
N SER A 169 -19.77 14.04 -4.12
CA SER A 169 -20.43 13.90 -2.82
C SER A 169 -19.62 13.08 -1.81
N ILE A 170 -18.56 12.39 -2.26
CA ILE A 170 -17.73 11.50 -1.43
C ILE A 170 -16.42 12.18 -1.01
N SER A 171 -15.99 13.23 -1.71
CA SER A 171 -14.76 14.00 -1.41
C SER A 171 -14.97 15.20 -0.49
N ALA A 172 -16.21 15.47 -0.06
CA ALA A 172 -16.57 16.61 0.80
C ALA A 172 -16.75 16.23 2.29
N GLY A 173 -16.29 15.04 2.70
CA GLY A 173 -16.30 14.57 4.09
C GLY A 173 -14.90 14.48 4.67
#